data_AF-A8PN84-F1
#
_entry.id   AF-A8PN84-F1
#
_cell.length_a   1.000
_cell.length_b   1.000
_cell.length_c   1.000
_cell.angle_alpha   90.00
_cell.angle_beta   90.00
_cell.angle_gamma   90.00
#
_symmetry.space_group_name_H-M   'P 1'
#
loop_
_entity.id
_entity.type
_entity.pdbx_description
1 polymer ?
#
loop_
_entity_poly.entity_id
_entity_poly.type
_entity_poly.pdbx_seq_one_letter_code
_entity_poly.pdbx_strand_id
1 'polypeptide(L)'
;MISLSFLVFFYFLMSLYSLFHKAEFKVHMSYYPKEIRCIDQLLKGHRHYGIAQYWDANVITSLSKAHLQVVPFNPNLTPFYWSINIKKFEKPISFIIVDKRDIRSLHKNEIYAKYGVPQKEVTCYSRKVLIYPRESIKGTSPPPNFKIFS
;
A
#
# COMPACT_ATOMS: atom_id res chain seq x y z
N MET A 1 57.41 -5.05 -28.36
CA MET A 1 56.75 -6.34 -28.04
C MET A 1 55.80 -6.10 -26.88
N ILE A 2 54.49 -6.23 -27.08
CA ILE A 2 53.51 -6.12 -25.98
C ILE A 2 53.60 -7.41 -25.18
N SER A 3 53.93 -7.31 -23.90
CA SER A 3 54.03 -8.49 -23.02
C SER A 3 52.66 -9.15 -22.88
N LEU A 4 52.63 -10.49 -22.90
CA LEU A 4 51.41 -11.30 -22.74
C LEU A 4 50.61 -10.89 -21.49
N SER A 5 51.30 -10.45 -20.43
CA SER A 5 50.70 -9.94 -19.19
C SER A 5 49.81 -8.71 -19.41
N PHE A 6 50.16 -7.82 -20.35
CA PHE A 6 49.35 -6.64 -20.66
C PHE A 6 48.03 -7.02 -21.34
N LEU A 7 48.03 -8.04 -22.20
CA LEU A 7 46.82 -8.51 -22.89
C LEU A 7 45.85 -9.18 -21.91
N VAL A 8 46.35 -9.97 -20.98
CA VAL A 8 45.53 -10.62 -19.94
C VAL A 8 44.91 -9.57 -19.01
N PHE A 9 45.69 -8.57 -18.60
CA PHE A 9 45.20 -7.49 -17.75
C PHE A 9 44.12 -6.67 -18.45
N PHE A 10 44.32 -6.33 -19.73
CA PHE A 10 43.34 -5.59 -20.51
C PHE A 10 42.05 -6.38 -20.73
N TYR A 11 42.15 -7.69 -20.99
CA TYR A 11 40.98 -8.56 -21.09
C TYR A 11 40.20 -8.65 -19.77
N PHE A 12 40.92 -8.72 -18.64
CA PHE A 12 40.29 -8.75 -17.31
C PHE A 12 39.58 -7.44 -16.98
N LEU A 13 40.19 -6.29 -17.29
CA LEU A 13 39.58 -4.97 -17.15
C LEU A 13 38.33 -4.81 -18.03
N MET A 14 38.38 -5.28 -19.28
CA MET A 14 37.23 -5.25 -20.19
C MET A 14 36.09 -6.17 -19.72
N SER A 15 36.42 -7.36 -19.19
CA SER A 15 35.45 -8.27 -18.59
C SER A 15 34.78 -7.66 -17.36
N LEU A 16 35.56 -7.10 -16.43
CA LEU A 16 35.07 -6.37 -15.25
C LEU A 16 34.18 -5.17 -15.65
N TYR A 17 34.62 -4.37 -16.62
CA TYR A 17 33.84 -3.25 -17.13
C TYR A 17 32.49 -3.71 -17.72
N SER A 18 32.49 -4.81 -18.47
CA SER A 18 31.25 -5.37 -19.03
C SER A 18 30.30 -5.90 -17.95
N LEU A 19 30.83 -6.46 -16.87
CA LEU A 19 30.05 -6.93 -15.72
C LEU A 19 29.47 -5.75 -14.93
N PHE A 20 30.25 -4.70 -14.71
CA PHE A 20 29.78 -3.46 -14.09
C PHE A 20 28.71 -2.74 -14.93
N HIS A 21 28.85 -2.71 -16.26
CA HIS A 21 27.84 -2.10 -17.13
C HIS A 21 26.55 -2.92 -17.24
N LYS A 22 26.64 -4.26 -17.22
CA LYS A 22 25.44 -5.11 -17.13
C LYS A 22 24.70 -4.96 -15.80
N ALA A 23 25.35 -4.44 -14.77
CA ALA A 23 24.74 -4.16 -13.47
C ALA A 23 23.97 -2.81 -13.42
N GLU A 24 23.99 -1.98 -14.47
CA GLU A 24 23.07 -0.84 -14.59
C GLU A 24 21.66 -1.32 -14.98
N PHE A 25 20.99 -2.04 -14.08
CA PHE A 25 19.55 -2.21 -14.13
C PHE A 25 18.91 -0.86 -13.76
N LYS A 26 18.77 0.03 -14.74
CA LYS A 26 18.05 1.31 -14.59
C LYS A 26 16.55 1.03 -14.44
N VAL A 27 16.13 0.74 -13.21
CA VAL A 27 14.72 0.79 -12.83
C VAL A 27 14.30 2.25 -12.93
N HIS A 28 13.45 2.59 -13.89
CA HIS A 28 12.74 3.88 -13.89
C HIS A 28 11.80 3.93 -12.65
N MET A 29 12.35 4.33 -11.52
CA MET A 29 11.75 4.32 -10.17
C MET A 29 10.77 5.48 -9.92
N SER A 30 9.80 5.70 -10.81
CA SER A 30 8.64 6.54 -10.48
C SER A 30 7.35 5.90 -10.99
N TYR A 31 7.14 4.63 -10.63
CA TYR A 31 5.85 4.01 -10.85
C TYR A 31 4.82 4.59 -9.88
N TYR A 32 3.97 5.50 -10.40
CA TYR A 32 2.88 6.11 -9.66
C TYR A 32 1.56 5.85 -10.39
N PRO A 33 0.83 4.77 -10.03
CA PRO A 33 -0.36 4.35 -10.76
C PRO A 33 -1.46 5.42 -10.78
N LYS A 34 -2.24 5.45 -11.87
CA LYS A 34 -3.33 6.43 -12.05
C LYS A 34 -4.39 6.30 -10.96
N GLU A 35 -4.63 5.08 -10.47
CA GLU A 35 -5.57 4.78 -9.41
C GLU A 35 -5.13 5.38 -8.08
N ILE A 36 -3.86 5.21 -7.71
CA ILE A 36 -3.31 5.79 -6.48
C ILE A 36 -3.31 7.31 -6.59
N ARG A 37 -2.95 7.86 -7.75
CA ARG A 37 -3.01 9.31 -7.98
C ARG A 37 -4.42 9.88 -7.82
N CYS A 38 -5.44 9.18 -8.30
CA CYS A 38 -6.84 9.57 -8.11
C CYS A 38 -7.22 9.57 -6.63
N ILE A 39 -6.83 8.53 -5.88
CA ILE A 39 -7.12 8.39 -4.45
C ILE A 39 -6.43 9.51 -3.65
N ASP A 40 -5.15 9.77 -3.92
CA ASP A 40 -4.38 10.84 -3.27
C ASP A 40 -4.99 12.22 -3.52
N GLN A 41 -5.42 12.48 -4.76
CA GLN A 41 -6.09 13.74 -5.11
C GLN A 41 -7.46 13.86 -4.42
N LEU A 42 -8.23 12.78 -4.38
CA LEU A 42 -9.55 12.73 -3.74
C LEU A 42 -9.45 12.99 -2.23
N LEU A 43 -8.46 12.41 -1.58
CA LEU A 43 -8.27 12.48 -0.13
C LEU A 43 -7.36 13.64 0.30
N LYS A 44 -6.96 14.51 -0.63
CA LYS A 44 -6.21 15.73 -0.30
C LYS A 44 -7.03 16.57 0.69
N GLY A 45 -6.46 16.86 1.86
CA GLY A 45 -7.14 17.61 2.92
C GLY A 45 -8.09 16.78 3.81
N HIS A 46 -8.22 15.47 3.56
CA HIS A 46 -8.89 14.55 4.47
C HIS A 46 -7.90 13.99 5.51
N ARG A 47 -8.37 13.26 6.52
CA ARG A 47 -7.46 12.47 7.34
C ARG A 47 -6.85 11.36 6.50
N HIS A 48 -5.60 11.04 6.80
CA HIS A 48 -4.84 10.09 6.00
C HIS A 48 -5.09 8.62 6.42
N TYR A 49 -5.94 8.36 7.42
CA TYR A 49 -6.21 7.01 7.93
C TYR A 49 -7.46 6.40 7.32
N GLY A 50 -7.28 5.23 6.70
CA GLY A 50 -8.36 4.44 6.12
C GLY A 50 -8.15 2.95 6.29
N ILE A 51 -9.09 2.15 5.78
CA ILE A 51 -8.98 0.69 5.77
C ILE A 51 -9.18 0.13 4.36
N ALA A 52 -8.53 -1.00 4.07
CA ALA A 52 -8.73 -1.77 2.85
C ALA A 52 -8.36 -3.23 3.09
N GLN A 53 -8.59 -4.09 2.10
CA GLN A 53 -8.07 -5.46 2.11
C GLN A 53 -6.54 -5.45 2.23
N TYR A 54 -5.95 -6.48 2.85
CA TYR A 54 -4.51 -6.59 3.11
C TYR A 54 -3.58 -6.17 1.95
N TRP A 55 -3.77 -6.71 0.75
CA TRP A 55 -2.92 -6.41 -0.41
C TRP A 55 -3.12 -4.98 -0.88
N ASP A 56 -4.37 -4.53 -0.99
CA ASP A 56 -4.69 -3.15 -1.38
C ASP A 56 -4.11 -2.14 -0.39
N ALA A 57 -4.28 -2.37 0.91
CA ALA A 57 -3.82 -1.48 1.98
C ALA A 57 -2.30 -1.26 1.91
N ASN A 58 -1.53 -2.34 1.75
CA ASN A 58 -0.08 -2.26 1.66
C ASN A 58 0.38 -1.56 0.38
N VAL A 59 -0.22 -1.89 -0.77
CA VAL A 59 0.11 -1.26 -2.06
C VAL A 59 -0.21 0.24 -2.04
N ILE A 60 -1.41 0.61 -1.58
CA ILE A 60 -1.85 2.01 -1.54
C ILE A 60 -0.98 2.81 -0.57
N THR A 61 -0.73 2.29 0.64
CA THR A 61 0.13 2.96 1.63
C THR A 61 1.55 3.17 1.10
N SER A 62 2.11 2.18 0.41
CA SER A 62 3.49 2.25 -0.10
C SER A 62 3.65 3.18 -1.30
N LEU A 63 2.63 3.27 -2.17
CA LEU A 63 2.70 4.05 -3.40
C LEU A 63 2.09 5.46 -3.29
N SER A 64 1.35 5.74 -2.22
CA SER A 64 0.73 7.04 -1.98
C SER A 64 1.79 8.12 -1.75
N LYS A 65 1.74 9.19 -2.53
CA LYS A 65 2.55 10.40 -2.33
C LYS A 65 1.91 11.38 -1.34
N ALA A 66 0.63 11.20 -1.02
CA ALA A 66 -0.08 11.95 0.02
C ALA A 66 0.12 11.40 1.44
N HIS A 67 1.00 10.40 1.61
CA HIS A 67 1.23 9.70 2.89
C HIS A 67 -0.05 9.14 3.54
N LEU A 68 -0.94 8.56 2.73
CA LEU A 68 -2.09 7.79 3.20
C LEU A 68 -1.62 6.58 4.01
N GLN A 69 -2.26 6.38 5.16
CA GLN A 69 -2.10 5.25 6.06
C GLN A 69 -3.33 4.36 5.93
N VAL A 70 -3.28 3.38 5.05
CA VAL A 70 -4.36 2.42 4.86
C VAL A 70 -4.05 1.18 5.68
N VAL A 71 -4.89 0.91 6.68
CA VAL A 71 -4.70 -0.21 7.60
C VAL A 71 -5.38 -1.45 7.01
N PRO A 72 -4.71 -2.61 6.97
CA PRO A 72 -5.26 -3.79 6.34
C PRO A 72 -6.25 -4.51 7.22
N PHE A 73 -7.32 -4.95 6.58
CA PHE A 73 -8.38 -5.76 7.13
C PHE A 73 -8.52 -7.04 6.32
N ASN A 74 -9.04 -8.07 6.98
CA ASN A 74 -9.54 -9.27 6.34
C ASN A 74 -10.86 -8.96 5.60
N PRO A 75 -11.26 -9.81 4.63
CA PRO A 75 -12.51 -9.63 3.88
C PRO A 75 -13.74 -9.47 4.80
N ASN A 76 -13.77 -10.18 5.93
CA ASN A 76 -14.81 -10.14 6.96
C ASN A 76 -14.74 -8.91 7.92
N LEU A 77 -14.04 -7.84 7.52
CA LEU A 77 -13.87 -6.62 8.31
C LEU A 77 -13.25 -6.82 9.70
N THR A 78 -12.43 -7.86 9.87
CA THR A 78 -11.57 -8.02 11.05
C THR A 78 -10.17 -7.43 10.79
N PRO A 79 -9.57 -6.76 11.78
CA PRO A 79 -8.19 -6.26 11.68
C PRO A 79 -7.18 -7.36 11.35
N PHE A 80 -6.24 -7.09 10.45
CA PHE A 80 -5.13 -8.01 10.17
C PHE A 80 -3.92 -7.71 11.07
N TYR A 81 -3.84 -8.39 12.21
CA TYR A 81 -2.82 -8.07 13.23
C TYR A 81 -1.42 -8.65 12.96
N TRP A 82 -1.29 -9.68 12.12
CA TRP A 82 -0.10 -10.53 12.04
C TRP A 82 1.22 -9.83 11.66
N SER A 83 1.17 -8.68 10.97
CA SER A 83 2.38 -8.01 10.46
C SER A 83 2.39 -6.50 10.73
N ILE A 84 1.49 -5.99 11.59
CA ILE A 84 1.28 -4.54 11.73
C ILE A 84 1.25 -4.06 13.17
N ASN A 85 1.81 -2.88 13.39
CA ASN A 85 1.71 -2.16 14.64
C ASN A 85 0.24 -1.87 14.99
N ILE A 86 -0.19 -2.46 16.08
CA ILE A 86 -1.55 -2.40 16.61
C ILE A 86 -2.05 -0.97 16.80
N LYS A 87 -1.17 -0.04 17.18
CA LYS A 87 -1.51 1.39 17.37
C LYS A 87 -2.08 2.04 16.11
N LYS A 88 -1.85 1.46 14.92
CA LYS A 88 -2.47 1.94 13.67
C LYS A 88 -3.98 1.68 13.64
N PHE A 89 -4.45 0.61 14.26
CA PHE A 89 -5.89 0.27 14.32
C PHE A 89 -6.67 1.15 15.28
N GLU A 90 -6.02 1.80 16.24
CA GLU A 90 -6.65 2.71 17.22
C GLU A 90 -6.98 4.09 16.63
N LYS A 91 -6.44 4.41 15.45
CA LYS A 91 -6.67 5.71 14.81
C LYS A 91 -8.08 5.79 14.23
N PRO A 92 -8.73 6.96 14.31
CA PRO A 92 -10.06 7.14 13.73
C PRO A 92 -10.00 6.99 12.22
N ILE A 93 -10.80 6.08 11.69
CA ILE A 93 -10.86 5.76 10.26
C ILE A 93 -11.78 6.76 9.55
N SER A 94 -11.32 7.29 8.43
CA SER A 94 -12.04 8.33 7.66
C SER A 94 -12.45 7.90 6.26
N PHE A 95 -11.88 6.79 5.76
CA PHE A 95 -12.26 6.24 4.48
C PHE A 95 -12.04 4.73 4.42
N ILE A 96 -12.78 4.07 3.54
CA ILE A 96 -12.66 2.64 3.22
C ILE A 96 -12.44 2.50 1.72
N ILE A 97 -11.48 1.69 1.31
CA ILE A 97 -11.18 1.44 -0.10
C ILE A 97 -11.54 -0.01 -0.45
N VAL A 98 -12.27 -0.17 -1.55
CA VAL A 98 -12.72 -1.46 -2.09
C VAL A 98 -12.27 -1.57 -3.54
N ASP A 99 -11.60 -2.66 -3.93
CA ASP A 99 -11.35 -2.98 -5.35
C ASP A 99 -12.50 -3.84 -5.87
N LYS A 100 -13.18 -3.38 -6.92
CA LYS A 100 -14.33 -4.08 -7.53
C LYS A 100 -13.92 -5.36 -8.26
N ARG A 101 -12.63 -5.53 -8.57
CA ARG A 101 -12.12 -6.67 -9.36
C ARG A 101 -11.63 -7.82 -8.49
N ASP A 102 -11.26 -7.55 -7.24
CA ASP A 102 -10.76 -8.59 -6.33
C ASP A 102 -11.92 -9.13 -5.48
N ILE A 103 -12.26 -10.40 -5.70
CA ILE A 103 -13.29 -11.11 -4.91
C ILE A 103 -12.95 -11.19 -3.42
N ARG A 104 -11.67 -11.03 -3.06
CA ARG A 104 -11.19 -11.00 -1.67
C ARG A 104 -11.25 -9.59 -1.09
N SER A 105 -11.62 -8.57 -1.87
CA SER A 105 -11.75 -7.20 -1.36
C SER A 105 -12.88 -7.11 -0.34
N LEU A 106 -12.92 -5.99 0.39
CA LEU A 106 -13.95 -5.78 1.41
C LEU A 106 -15.34 -5.66 0.75
N HIS A 107 -16.34 -6.35 1.30
CA HIS A 107 -17.68 -6.35 0.72
C HIS A 107 -18.49 -5.14 1.17
N LYS A 108 -19.04 -4.38 0.21
CA LYS A 108 -19.82 -3.16 0.47
C LYS A 108 -21.02 -3.40 1.39
N ASN A 109 -21.71 -4.54 1.24
CA ASN A 109 -22.86 -4.88 2.08
C ASN A 109 -22.46 -5.06 3.56
N GLU A 110 -21.34 -5.73 3.83
CA GLU A 110 -20.82 -5.89 5.18
C GLU A 110 -20.33 -4.57 5.76
N ILE A 111 -19.69 -3.73 4.94
CA ILE A 111 -19.24 -2.40 5.33
C ILE A 111 -20.44 -1.56 5.78
N TYR A 112 -21.53 -1.60 5.01
CA TYR A 112 -22.74 -0.82 5.32
C TYR A 112 -23.46 -1.36 6.55
N ALA A 113 -23.51 -2.68 6.71
CA ALA A 113 -24.07 -3.29 7.92
C ALA A 113 -23.29 -2.91 9.18
N LYS A 114 -21.96 -2.80 9.09
CA LYS A 114 -21.09 -2.52 10.24
C LYS A 114 -20.90 -1.04 10.56
N TYR A 115 -20.75 -0.21 9.53
CA TYR A 115 -20.36 1.21 9.66
C TYR A 115 -21.42 2.18 9.14
N GLY A 116 -22.53 1.68 8.60
CA GLY A 116 -23.54 2.50 7.94
C GLY A 116 -23.14 2.97 6.55
N VAL A 117 -24.00 3.77 5.94
CA VAL A 117 -23.81 4.33 4.60
C VAL A 117 -22.76 5.45 4.65
N PRO A 118 -21.79 5.50 3.72
CA PRO A 118 -20.78 6.55 3.69
C PRO A 118 -21.38 7.92 3.32
N GLN A 119 -20.76 8.99 3.80
CA GLN A 119 -21.14 10.36 3.43
C GLN A 119 -20.92 10.62 1.93
N LYS A 120 -19.86 10.03 1.36
CA LYS A 120 -19.55 10.16 -0.06
C LYS A 120 -18.92 8.89 -0.59
N GLU A 121 -19.30 8.50 -1.80
CA GLU A 121 -18.73 7.37 -2.52
C GLU A 121 -18.15 7.88 -3.84
N VAL A 122 -16.87 7.61 -4.08
CA VAL A 122 -16.19 8.02 -5.32
C VAL A 122 -15.50 6.82 -5.94
N THR A 123 -15.61 6.66 -7.26
CA THR A 123 -14.90 5.62 -8.00
C THR A 123 -13.62 6.19 -8.60
N CYS A 124 -12.49 5.62 -8.23
CA CYS A 124 -11.19 5.81 -8.86
C CYS A 124 -10.83 4.56 -9.66
N TYR A 125 -11.20 4.55 -10.95
CA TYR A 125 -11.04 3.40 -11.85
C TYR A 125 -11.68 2.12 -11.28
N SER A 126 -10.91 1.07 -11.01
CA SER A 126 -11.41 -0.18 -10.43
C SER A 126 -11.72 -0.08 -8.93
N ARG A 127 -11.21 0.95 -8.25
CA ARG A 127 -11.37 1.12 -6.82
C ARG A 127 -12.49 2.08 -6.48
N LYS A 128 -13.17 1.80 -5.39
CA LYS A 128 -14.23 2.62 -4.81
C LYS A 128 -13.77 3.09 -3.44
N VAL A 129 -13.80 4.40 -3.23
CA VAL A 129 -13.43 5.07 -1.98
C VAL A 129 -14.71 5.53 -1.30
N LEU A 130 -14.97 4.98 -0.13
CA LEU A 130 -16.10 5.30 0.74
C LEU A 130 -15.60 6.26 1.82
N ILE A 131 -16.07 7.50 1.81
CA ILE A 131 -15.64 8.54 2.75
C ILE A 131 -16.67 8.64 3.86
N TYR A 132 -16.15 8.64 5.09
CA TYR A 132 -16.92 8.60 6.32
C TYR A 132 -16.69 9.87 7.14
N PRO A 133 -17.71 10.34 7.91
CA PRO A 133 -17.54 11.45 8.82
C PRO A 133 -16.42 11.21 9.84
N ARG A 134 -15.93 12.30 10.43
CA ARG A 134 -14.73 12.36 11.27
C ARG A 134 -14.73 11.44 12.51
N GLU A 135 -15.89 10.91 12.90
CA GLU A 135 -16.10 10.14 14.13
C GLU A 135 -16.87 8.83 13.93
N SER A 136 -17.25 8.49 12.69
CA SER A 136 -18.19 7.38 12.47
C SER A 136 -17.57 6.00 12.61
N ILE A 137 -16.25 5.86 12.43
CA ILE A 137 -15.55 4.58 12.56
C ILE A 137 -14.47 4.71 13.64
N LYS A 138 -14.82 4.21 14.82
CA LYS A 138 -13.84 4.03 15.91
C LYS A 138 -12.81 2.99 15.47
N GLY A 139 -11.55 3.29 15.77
CA GLY A 139 -10.48 2.33 15.63
C GLY A 139 -10.77 1.06 16.45
N THR A 140 -10.32 -0.09 15.96
CA THR A 140 -10.48 -1.38 16.65
C THR A 140 -9.28 -1.63 17.56
N SER A 141 -9.53 -1.89 18.85
CA SER A 141 -8.50 -2.34 19.79
C SER A 141 -8.11 -3.80 19.49
N PRO A 142 -6.84 -4.17 19.72
CA PRO A 142 -6.39 -5.56 19.62
C PRO A 142 -7.17 -6.46 20.59
N PRO A 143 -7.34 -7.76 20.27
CA PRO A 143 -7.83 -8.71 21.25
C PRO A 143 -6.81 -8.85 22.40
N PRO A 144 -7.27 -9.10 23.64
CA PRO A 144 -6.44 -9.04 24.86
C PRO A 144 -5.24 -10.02 24.87
N ASN A 145 -5.25 -11.06 24.04
CA ASN A 145 -4.20 -12.08 23.96
C ASN A 145 -3.22 -11.90 22.77
N PHE A 146 -3.27 -10.77 22.06
CA PHE A 146 -2.36 -10.54 20.94
C PHE A 146 -0.95 -10.19 21.45
N LYS A 147 -0.03 -11.17 21.43
CA LYS A 147 1.38 -10.97 21.73
C LYS A 147 2.12 -10.52 20.47
N ILE A 148 2.82 -9.39 20.56
CA ILE A 148 3.72 -8.89 19.52
C ILE A 148 4.95 -9.80 19.55
N PHE A 149 5.17 -10.59 18.49
CA PHE A 149 6.47 -11.22 18.28
C PHE A 149 7.42 -10.11 17.79
N SER A 150 8.19 -9.57 18.73
CA SER A 150 9.29 -8.63 18.50
C SER A 150 10.55 -9.37 18.13
#